data_AF-A0A2P8MHB5-F1
#
_entry.id   AF-A0A2P8MHB5-F1
#
_cell.length_a   1.000
_cell.length_b   1.000
_cell.length_c   1.000
_cell.angle_alpha   90.00
_cell.angle_beta   90.00
_cell.angle_gamma   90.00
#
_symmetry.space_group_name_H-M   'P 1'
#
loop_
_entity.id
_entity.type
_entity.pdbx_description
1 polymer ?
#
loop_
_entity_poly.entity_id
_entity_poly.type
_entity_poly.pdbx_seq_one_letter_code
_entity_poly.pdbx_strand_id
1 'polypeptide(L)'
;MEKCKYHHGNLKKDMIKNGLQLLTTEGYEAFSLRKVAKMCGVSHTAPYKHFKNKDELISAIIFEATQKFKKSLEETSIKYQHDFKTQVIEVGKRYIQFMVENPDYFKVLFINNLNNKIIIQDKSMLCIQGDSFNPFKNTASSYLSSLKTEYSDKDLNLSILSIWSTIHGLAALLSNKTIIYSGDYLELAENIIRKNLNCITDSL
;
A
#
# COMPACT_ATOMS: atom_id res chain seq x y z
N MET A 1 -5.81 -20.20 -34.44
CA MET A 1 -5.95 -18.81 -33.94
C MET A 1 -7.12 -18.78 -32.97
N GLU A 2 -6.85 -18.90 -31.68
CA GLU A 2 -7.89 -18.86 -30.65
C GLU A 2 -8.31 -17.41 -30.40
N LYS A 3 -9.59 -17.11 -30.64
CA LYS A 3 -10.23 -15.85 -30.22
C LYS A 3 -10.35 -15.88 -28.70
N CYS A 4 -9.46 -15.19 -27.99
CA CYS A 4 -9.61 -14.96 -26.55
C CYS A 4 -10.96 -14.30 -26.26
N LYS A 5 -11.76 -14.95 -25.40
CA LYS A 5 -13.07 -14.51 -24.93
C LYS A 5 -13.01 -13.05 -24.46
N TYR A 6 -13.64 -12.18 -25.24
CA TYR A 6 -14.05 -10.85 -24.83
C TYR A 6 -14.91 -10.98 -23.56
N HIS A 7 -14.36 -10.61 -22.39
CA HIS A 7 -15.15 -10.43 -21.18
C HIS A 7 -15.89 -9.10 -21.29
N HIS A 8 -17.00 -9.07 -22.04
CA HIS A 8 -17.81 -7.87 -22.29
C HIS A 8 -18.34 -7.16 -21.03
N GLY A 9 -18.14 -7.71 -19.83
CA GLY A 9 -18.69 -7.17 -18.59
C GLY A 9 -17.85 -6.12 -17.87
N ASN A 10 -16.54 -5.98 -18.14
CA ASN A 10 -15.75 -5.02 -17.35
C ASN A 10 -14.48 -4.44 -18.00
N LEU A 11 -14.63 -3.86 -19.19
CA LEU A 11 -13.54 -3.12 -19.85
C LEU A 11 -12.86 -2.12 -18.89
N LYS A 12 -13.62 -1.41 -18.05
CA LYS A 12 -13.06 -0.49 -17.05
C LYS A 12 -12.08 -1.18 -16.10
N LYS A 13 -12.44 -2.32 -15.50
CA LYS A 13 -11.54 -3.10 -14.63
C LYS A 13 -10.34 -3.64 -15.39
N ASP A 14 -10.54 -4.14 -16.60
CA ASP A 14 -9.44 -4.66 -17.42
C ASP A 14 -8.44 -3.54 -17.78
N MET A 15 -8.93 -2.34 -18.11
CA MET A 15 -8.10 -1.17 -18.36
C MET A 15 -7.31 -0.75 -17.11
N ILE A 16 -7.92 -0.80 -15.93
CA ILE A 16 -7.23 -0.50 -14.67
C ILE A 16 -6.15 -1.55 -14.38
N LYS A 17 -6.45 -2.83 -14.52
CA LYS A 17 -5.50 -3.92 -14.29
C LYS A 17 -4.31 -3.87 -15.25
N ASN A 18 -4.56 -3.78 -16.56
CA ASN A 18 -3.50 -3.71 -17.57
C ASN A 18 -2.75 -2.37 -17.50
N GLY A 19 -3.46 -1.30 -17.15
CA GLY A 19 -2.86 0.01 -16.94
C GLY A 19 -1.90 0.03 -15.76
N LEU A 20 -2.23 -0.62 -14.64
CA LEU A 20 -1.29 -0.77 -13.51
C LEU A 20 0.05 -1.35 -13.97
N GLN A 21 0.01 -2.47 -14.69
CA GLN A 21 1.22 -3.11 -15.23
C GLN A 21 1.97 -2.17 -16.19
N LEU A 22 1.28 -1.52 -17.12
CA LEU A 22 1.92 -0.60 -18.06
C LEU A 22 2.59 0.58 -17.35
N LEU A 23 1.91 1.15 -16.34
CA LEU A 23 2.39 2.29 -15.57
C LEU A 23 3.66 1.96 -14.80
N THR A 24 3.77 0.76 -14.23
CA THR A 24 4.94 0.33 -13.44
C THR A 24 6.11 -0.15 -14.28
N THR A 25 5.87 -0.53 -15.54
CA THR A 25 6.92 -0.95 -16.48
C THR A 25 7.46 0.19 -17.32
N GLU A 26 6.60 1.09 -17.82
CA GLU A 26 7.00 2.14 -18.77
C GLU A 26 7.03 3.55 -18.15
N GLY A 27 6.44 3.73 -16.95
CA GLY A 27 6.36 5.02 -16.29
C GLY A 27 5.30 5.96 -16.86
N TYR A 28 5.13 7.11 -16.21
CA TYR A 28 4.07 8.07 -16.52
C TYR A 28 4.15 8.64 -17.95
N GLU A 29 5.37 8.97 -18.42
CA GLU A 29 5.56 9.62 -19.72
C GLU A 29 5.18 8.71 -20.90
N ALA A 30 5.59 7.44 -20.86
CA ALA A 30 5.33 6.49 -21.94
C ALA A 30 3.92 5.86 -21.88
N PHE A 31 3.19 6.05 -20.77
CA PHE A 31 1.83 5.52 -20.60
C PHE A 31 0.83 6.19 -21.54
N SER A 32 -0.09 5.41 -22.14
CA SER A 32 -1.21 5.97 -22.93
C SER A 32 -2.44 5.06 -22.93
N LEU A 33 -3.64 5.66 -23.06
CA LEU A 33 -4.90 4.91 -23.22
C LEU A 33 -4.84 3.94 -24.40
N ARG A 34 -4.17 4.35 -25.47
CA ARG A 34 -4.03 3.56 -26.70
C ARG A 34 -3.28 2.25 -26.46
N LYS A 35 -2.18 2.31 -25.68
CA LYS A 35 -1.39 1.12 -25.31
C LYS A 35 -2.21 0.18 -24.42
N VAL A 36 -2.89 0.71 -23.41
CA VAL A 36 -3.74 -0.11 -22.53
C VAL A 36 -4.92 -0.74 -23.31
N ALA A 37 -5.53 0.00 -24.24
CA ALA A 37 -6.59 -0.53 -25.11
C ALA A 37 -6.12 -1.75 -25.92
N LYS A 38 -4.90 -1.66 -26.47
CA LYS A 38 -4.25 -2.75 -27.20
C LYS A 38 -4.01 -3.96 -26.29
N MET A 39 -3.56 -3.75 -25.05
CA MET A 39 -3.39 -4.83 -24.06
C MET A 39 -4.73 -5.49 -23.70
N CYS A 40 -5.82 -4.72 -23.64
CA CYS A 40 -7.17 -5.23 -23.42
C CYS A 40 -7.81 -5.87 -24.67
N GLY A 41 -7.14 -5.85 -25.83
CA GLY A 41 -7.67 -6.41 -27.08
C GLY A 41 -8.85 -5.63 -27.67
N VAL A 42 -9.01 -4.35 -27.32
CA VAL A 42 -10.13 -3.50 -27.79
C VAL A 42 -9.67 -2.40 -28.75
N SER A 43 -10.64 -1.78 -29.45
CA SER A 43 -10.35 -0.66 -30.34
C SER A 43 -9.77 0.54 -29.58
N HIS A 44 -8.99 1.38 -30.27
CA HIS A 44 -8.41 2.58 -29.67
C HIS A 44 -9.45 3.61 -29.20
N THR A 45 -10.68 3.54 -29.68
CA THR A 45 -11.78 4.43 -29.28
C THR A 45 -12.55 3.93 -28.05
N ALA A 46 -12.49 2.63 -27.74
CA ALA A 46 -13.23 2.03 -26.62
C ALA A 46 -12.89 2.61 -25.23
N PRO A 47 -11.60 2.91 -24.89
CA PRO A 47 -11.24 3.48 -23.58
C PRO A 47 -11.95 4.80 -23.27
N TYR A 48 -12.21 5.61 -24.29
CA TYR A 48 -12.77 6.97 -24.14
C TYR A 48 -14.22 6.99 -23.61
N LYS A 49 -14.90 5.83 -23.61
CA LYS A 49 -16.20 5.68 -22.92
C LYS A 49 -16.07 5.61 -21.40
N HIS A 50 -14.88 5.35 -20.88
CA HIS A 50 -14.62 5.15 -19.45
C HIS A 50 -13.63 6.17 -18.87
N PHE A 51 -12.69 6.64 -19.68
CA PHE A 51 -11.62 7.56 -19.27
C PHE A 51 -11.42 8.61 -20.36
N LYS A 52 -11.59 9.89 -20.01
CA LYS A 52 -11.43 11.03 -20.92
C LYS A 52 -9.99 11.19 -21.37
N ASN A 53 -9.04 10.90 -20.48
CA ASN A 53 -7.61 11.10 -20.71
C ASN A 53 -6.76 10.14 -19.86
N LYS A 54 -5.43 10.22 -20.06
CA LYS A 54 -4.43 9.43 -19.35
C LYS A 54 -4.55 9.58 -17.83
N ASP A 55 -4.69 10.81 -17.36
CA ASP A 55 -4.69 11.12 -15.93
C ASP A 55 -5.90 10.54 -15.21
N GLU A 56 -7.06 10.47 -15.86
CA GLU A 56 -8.25 9.84 -15.29
C GLU A 56 -8.06 8.33 -15.11
N LEU A 57 -7.44 7.66 -16.09
CA LEU A 57 -7.11 6.23 -15.96
C LEU A 57 -6.06 6.01 -14.87
N ILE A 58 -5.00 6.83 -14.81
CA ILE A 58 -3.98 6.74 -13.77
C ILE A 58 -4.57 6.97 -12.37
N SER A 59 -5.46 7.96 -12.22
CA SER A 59 -6.15 8.24 -10.97
C SER A 59 -7.01 7.04 -10.53
N ALA A 60 -7.72 6.40 -11.47
CA ALA A 60 -8.49 5.20 -11.18
C ALA A 60 -7.60 4.00 -10.80
N ILE A 61 -6.43 3.87 -11.43
CA ILE A 61 -5.42 2.86 -11.07
C ILE A 61 -4.95 3.05 -9.63
N ILE A 62 -4.55 4.28 -9.29
CA ILE A 62 -4.08 4.61 -7.93
C ILE A 62 -5.20 4.36 -6.92
N PHE A 63 -6.42 4.83 -7.20
CA PHE A 63 -7.57 4.61 -6.32
C PHE A 63 -7.83 3.12 -6.05
N GLU A 64 -7.93 2.30 -7.09
CA GLU A 64 -8.15 0.85 -6.92
C GLU A 64 -6.97 0.16 -6.22
N ALA A 65 -5.73 0.59 -6.50
CA ALA A 65 -4.55 0.08 -5.83
C ALA A 65 -4.59 0.37 -4.33
N THR A 66 -4.91 1.61 -3.96
CA THR A 66 -5.03 2.06 -2.58
C THR A 66 -6.16 1.34 -1.86
N GLN A 67 -7.33 1.21 -2.49
CA GLN A 67 -8.48 0.53 -1.89
C GLN A 67 -8.21 -0.95 -1.66
N LYS A 68 -7.57 -1.64 -2.60
CA LYS A 68 -7.20 -3.06 -2.44
C LYS A 68 -6.21 -3.24 -1.30
N PHE A 69 -5.20 -2.38 -1.22
CA PHE A 69 -4.20 -2.44 -0.17
C PHE A 69 -4.81 -2.14 1.21
N LYS A 70 -5.54 -1.03 1.31
CA LYS A 70 -6.28 -0.61 2.51
C LYS A 70 -7.16 -1.74 3.04
N LYS A 71 -7.98 -2.34 2.17
CA LYS A 71 -8.87 -3.45 2.53
C LYS A 71 -8.11 -4.64 3.12
N SER A 72 -6.97 -5.01 2.54
CA SER A 72 -6.14 -6.09 3.08
C SER A 72 -5.63 -5.82 4.49
N LEU A 73 -5.30 -4.56 4.82
CA LEU A 73 -4.89 -4.17 6.16
C LEU A 73 -6.07 -4.15 7.13
N GLU A 74 -7.23 -3.64 6.71
CA GLU A 74 -8.45 -3.59 7.51
C GLU A 74 -8.95 -5.00 7.88
N GLU A 75 -8.98 -5.93 6.92
CA GLU A 75 -9.36 -7.32 7.17
C GLU A 75 -8.44 -7.99 8.20
N THR A 76 -7.13 -7.72 8.11
CA THR A 76 -6.16 -8.24 9.08
C THR A 76 -6.33 -7.59 10.45
N SER A 77 -6.57 -6.27 10.48
CA SER A 77 -6.82 -5.52 11.71
C SER A 77 -8.05 -6.05 12.45
N ILE A 78 -9.15 -6.30 11.75
CA ILE A 78 -10.39 -6.85 12.33
C ILE A 78 -10.14 -8.25 12.91
N LYS A 79 -9.38 -9.11 12.19
CA LYS A 79 -9.07 -10.47 12.63
C LYS A 79 -8.37 -10.52 13.99
N TYR A 80 -7.54 -9.53 14.31
CA TYR A 80 -6.73 -9.50 15.54
C TYR A 80 -7.15 -8.40 16.53
N GLN A 81 -8.37 -7.87 16.42
CA GLN A 81 -8.85 -6.71 17.19
C GLN A 81 -8.85 -6.85 18.73
N HIS A 82 -8.67 -8.07 19.26
CA HIS A 82 -8.73 -8.35 20.69
C HIS A 82 -7.36 -8.39 21.39
N ASP A 83 -6.26 -8.25 20.64
CA ASP A 83 -4.90 -8.14 21.19
C ASP A 83 -4.15 -7.06 20.41
N PHE A 84 -4.00 -5.87 20.99
CA PHE A 84 -3.41 -4.72 20.30
C PHE A 84 -1.96 -4.95 19.88
N LYS A 85 -1.16 -5.67 20.67
CA LYS A 85 0.24 -5.95 20.32
C LYS A 85 0.31 -6.90 19.13
N THR A 86 -0.48 -7.97 19.16
CA THR A 86 -0.57 -8.91 18.04
C THR A 86 -1.17 -8.24 16.81
N GLN A 87 -2.17 -7.37 16.97
CA GLN A 87 -2.83 -6.65 15.88
C GLN A 87 -1.85 -5.79 15.08
N VAL A 88 -1.05 -4.95 15.75
CA VAL A 88 -0.08 -4.07 15.04
C VAL A 88 1.00 -4.90 14.33
N ILE A 89 1.44 -6.02 14.93
CA ILE A 89 2.43 -6.92 14.33
C ILE A 89 1.86 -7.59 13.07
N GLU A 90 0.66 -8.17 13.16
CA GLU A 90 0.04 -8.89 12.05
C GLU A 90 -0.35 -7.95 10.90
N VAL A 91 -0.82 -6.74 11.21
CA VAL A 91 -1.07 -5.70 10.20
C VAL A 91 0.24 -5.26 9.54
N GLY A 92 1.32 -5.10 10.30
CA GLY A 92 2.66 -4.82 9.77
C GLY A 92 3.20 -5.93 8.86
N LYS A 93 3.02 -7.21 9.25
CA LYS A 93 3.35 -8.36 8.40
C LYS A 93 2.52 -8.36 7.12
N ARG A 94 1.21 -8.09 7.21
CA ARG A 94 0.36 -8.00 6.02
C ARG A 94 0.76 -6.85 5.09
N TYR A 95 1.17 -5.71 5.65
CA TYR A 95 1.73 -4.59 4.87
C TYR A 95 2.90 -5.09 4.01
N ILE A 96 3.89 -5.73 4.64
CA ILE A 96 5.08 -6.24 3.97
C ILE A 96 4.72 -7.31 2.94
N GLN A 97 3.91 -8.29 3.35
CA GLN A 97 3.46 -9.38 2.49
C GLN A 97 2.80 -8.86 1.21
N PHE A 98 1.86 -7.91 1.34
CA PHE A 98 1.14 -7.36 0.21
C PHE A 98 2.10 -6.73 -0.82
N MET A 99 3.11 -5.99 -0.37
CA MET A 99 4.07 -5.34 -1.24
C MET A 99 5.00 -6.35 -1.93
N VAL A 100 5.44 -7.38 -1.20
CA VAL A 100 6.28 -8.45 -1.76
C VAL A 100 5.54 -9.27 -2.81
N GLU A 101 4.27 -9.60 -2.56
CA GLU A 101 3.42 -10.35 -3.49
C GLU A 101 2.93 -9.49 -4.68
N ASN A 102 2.92 -8.17 -4.53
CA ASN A 102 2.39 -7.23 -5.52
C ASN A 102 3.35 -6.03 -5.73
N PRO A 103 4.58 -6.24 -6.26
CA PRO A 103 5.60 -5.19 -6.34
C PRO A 103 5.20 -3.99 -7.21
N ASP A 104 4.30 -4.19 -8.18
CA ASP A 104 3.71 -3.11 -8.97
C ASP A 104 2.89 -2.14 -8.11
N TYR A 105 2.20 -2.64 -7.08
CA TYR A 105 1.46 -1.78 -6.15
C TYR A 105 2.43 -0.93 -5.33
N PHE A 106 3.58 -1.47 -4.91
CA PHE A 106 4.59 -0.67 -4.20
C PHE A 106 5.07 0.51 -5.05
N LYS A 107 5.37 0.27 -6.33
CA LYS A 107 5.80 1.32 -7.27
C LYS A 107 4.75 2.40 -7.46
N VAL A 108 3.50 2.00 -7.69
CA VAL A 108 2.40 2.96 -7.87
C VAL A 108 2.13 3.73 -6.58
N LEU A 109 2.04 3.05 -5.44
CA LEU A 109 1.61 3.63 -4.16
C LEU A 109 2.69 4.39 -3.40
N PHE A 110 3.98 4.23 -3.73
CA PHE A 110 5.05 4.93 -3.00
C PHE A 110 6.15 5.57 -3.86
N ILE A 111 6.45 5.07 -5.07
CA ILE A 111 7.64 5.52 -5.82
C ILE A 111 7.32 6.64 -6.82
N ASN A 112 6.18 6.59 -7.52
CA ASN A 112 6.01 7.38 -8.75
C ASN A 112 5.72 8.89 -8.58
N ASN A 113 5.92 9.51 -7.42
CA ASN A 113 5.48 10.91 -7.11
C ASN A 113 3.98 11.17 -7.34
N LEU A 114 3.19 10.13 -7.60
CA LEU A 114 1.75 10.20 -7.85
C LEU A 114 0.92 10.07 -6.56
N ASN A 115 1.59 9.92 -5.42
CA ASN A 115 0.96 9.60 -4.14
C ASN A 115 0.78 10.81 -3.25
N ASN A 116 -0.23 10.71 -2.39
CA ASN A 116 -0.50 11.68 -1.36
C ASN A 116 0.67 11.76 -0.38
N LYS A 117 1.08 12.98 -0.03
CA LYS A 117 2.12 13.20 0.97
C LYS A 117 1.53 12.96 2.35
N ILE A 118 2.31 12.32 3.23
CA ILE A 118 2.05 12.34 4.67
C ILE A 118 2.53 13.69 5.18
N ILE A 119 1.63 14.44 5.83
CA ILE A 119 1.92 15.76 6.37
C ILE A 119 2.01 15.63 7.89
N ILE A 120 3.18 15.94 8.43
CA ILE A 120 3.42 16.01 9.87
C ILE A 120 3.36 17.48 10.28
N GLN A 121 2.42 17.81 11.13
CA GLN A 121 2.30 19.10 11.83
C GLN A 121 2.45 18.83 13.33
N ASP A 122 2.81 19.85 14.12
CA ASP A 122 3.22 19.73 15.54
C ASP A 122 2.39 18.74 16.39
N LYS A 123 1.08 18.65 16.16
CA LYS A 123 0.17 17.75 16.89
C LYS A 123 -0.59 16.76 15.99
N SER A 124 -0.37 16.77 14.68
CA SER A 124 -1.16 15.93 13.78
C SER A 124 -0.32 15.30 12.68
N MET A 125 -0.54 14.00 12.51
CA MET A 125 -0.11 13.27 11.33
C MET A 125 -1.32 13.09 10.41
N LEU A 126 -1.42 13.97 9.42
CA LEU A 126 -2.52 14.01 8.46
C LEU A 126 -2.17 13.22 7.22
N CYS A 127 -3.14 12.45 6.76
CA CYS A 127 -3.10 11.76 5.49
C CYS A 127 -4.33 12.17 4.70
N ILE A 128 -4.14 12.50 3.43
CA ILE A 128 -5.24 12.94 2.56
C ILE A 128 -6.29 11.82 2.47
N GLN A 129 -7.56 12.20 2.39
CA GLN A 129 -8.69 11.26 2.30
C GLN A 129 -8.42 10.15 1.26
N GLY A 130 -8.65 8.91 1.66
CA GLY A 130 -8.43 7.72 0.82
C GLY A 130 -7.09 7.01 1.04
N ASP A 131 -6.23 7.47 1.95
CA ASP A 131 -4.91 6.84 2.18
C ASP A 131 -5.00 5.44 2.84
N SER A 132 -4.20 4.53 2.31
CA SER A 132 -3.87 3.20 2.85
C SER A 132 -3.09 3.22 4.17
N PHE A 133 -2.61 4.38 4.63
CA PHE A 133 -1.90 4.51 5.90
C PHE A 133 -2.80 4.36 7.13
N ASN A 134 -4.05 4.83 7.07
CA ASN A 134 -4.93 4.91 8.24
C ASN A 134 -5.19 3.56 8.95
N PRO A 135 -5.44 2.43 8.26
CA PRO A 135 -5.60 1.14 8.93
C PRO A 135 -4.40 0.77 9.81
N PHE A 136 -3.18 0.99 9.30
CA PHE A 136 -1.97 0.74 10.07
C PHE A 136 -1.84 1.74 11.23
N LYS A 137 -1.99 3.05 10.95
CA LYS A 137 -1.91 4.12 11.95
C LYS A 137 -2.80 3.82 13.16
N ASN A 138 -4.06 3.44 12.91
CA ASN A 138 -5.02 3.15 13.96
C ASN A 138 -4.56 2.00 14.86
N THR A 139 -4.01 0.93 14.29
CA THR A 139 -3.51 -0.22 15.08
C THR A 139 -2.29 0.15 15.93
N ALA A 140 -1.37 0.96 15.38
CA ALA A 140 -0.21 1.46 16.11
C ALA A 140 -0.63 2.41 17.23
N SER A 141 -1.59 3.33 16.97
CA SER A 141 -2.16 4.21 17.99
C SER A 141 -2.81 3.41 19.12
N SER A 142 -3.67 2.43 18.81
CA SER A 142 -4.33 1.58 19.82
C SER A 142 -3.32 0.81 20.68
N TYR A 143 -2.27 0.25 20.07
CA TYR A 143 -1.21 -0.43 20.80
C TYR A 143 -0.47 0.54 21.74
N LEU A 144 0.01 1.68 21.24
CA LEU A 144 0.78 2.64 22.04
C LEU A 144 -0.06 3.20 23.20
N SER A 145 -1.32 3.56 22.95
CA SER A 145 -2.25 4.03 23.98
C SER A 145 -2.62 2.96 25.02
N SER A 146 -2.49 1.67 24.70
CA SER A 146 -2.68 0.59 25.67
C SER A 146 -1.51 0.43 26.66
N LEU A 147 -0.34 0.99 26.35
CA LEU A 147 0.87 0.86 27.18
C LEU A 147 0.99 1.95 28.24
N LYS A 148 0.47 3.15 27.96
CA LYS A 148 0.52 4.31 28.85
C LYS A 148 -0.70 5.20 28.65
N THR A 149 -1.18 5.74 29.77
CA THR A 149 -2.36 6.63 29.81
C THR A 149 -2.07 8.02 29.26
N GLU A 150 -0.81 8.49 29.33
CA GLU A 150 -0.40 9.81 28.85
C GLU A 150 0.76 9.69 27.87
N TYR A 151 0.50 10.05 26.61
CA TYR A 151 1.51 10.37 25.61
C TYR A 151 1.33 11.82 25.19
N SER A 152 2.44 12.52 24.97
CA SER A 152 2.35 13.73 24.16
C SER A 152 1.98 13.34 22.72
N ASP A 153 1.16 14.16 22.05
CA ASP A 153 0.81 13.94 20.63
C ASP A 153 2.06 13.79 19.75
N LYS A 154 3.12 14.54 20.10
CA LYS A 154 4.40 14.52 19.40
C LYS A 154 5.09 13.15 19.53
N ASP A 155 5.22 12.62 20.73
CA ASP A 155 5.90 11.34 20.97
C ASP A 155 5.11 10.16 20.39
N LEU A 156 3.78 10.22 20.45
CA LEU A 156 2.90 9.26 19.80
C LEU A 156 3.12 9.27 18.28
N ASN A 157 3.13 10.45 17.65
CA ASN A 157 3.34 10.57 16.21
C ASN A 157 4.75 10.10 15.79
N LEU A 158 5.80 10.42 16.57
CA LEU A 158 7.16 9.94 16.31
C LEU A 158 7.28 8.42 16.43
N SER A 159 6.61 7.83 17.43
CA SER A 159 6.57 6.38 17.62
C SER A 159 5.86 5.68 16.46
N ILE A 160 4.69 6.18 16.06
CA ILE A 160 3.95 5.65 14.89
C ILE A 160 4.82 5.75 13.63
N LEU A 161 5.51 6.87 13.41
CA LEU A 161 6.40 7.06 12.27
C LEU A 161 7.58 6.10 12.30
N SER A 162 8.18 5.82 13.46
CA SER A 162 9.27 4.86 13.63
C SER A 162 8.84 3.44 13.26
N ILE A 163 7.67 3.00 13.75
CA ILE A 163 7.10 1.68 13.43
C ILE A 163 6.80 1.59 11.93
N TRP A 164 6.15 2.61 11.38
CA TRP A 164 5.85 2.64 9.95
C TRP A 164 7.10 2.63 9.09
N SER A 165 8.12 3.43 9.44
CA SER A 165 9.39 3.50 8.70
C SER A 165 10.10 2.13 8.68
N THR A 166 10.05 1.40 9.79
CA THR A 166 10.58 0.03 9.89
C THR A 166 9.85 -0.92 8.92
N ILE A 167 8.51 -0.92 8.97
CA ILE A 167 7.67 -1.77 8.13
C ILE A 167 7.82 -1.41 6.64
N HIS A 168 7.73 -0.12 6.32
CA HIS A 168 7.85 0.40 4.96
C HIS A 168 9.24 0.15 4.37
N GLY A 169 10.29 0.36 5.16
CA GLY A 169 11.67 0.05 4.78
C GLY A 169 11.85 -1.44 4.45
N LEU A 170 11.36 -2.34 5.30
CA LEU A 170 11.39 -3.77 5.02
C LEU A 170 10.60 -4.14 3.76
N ALA A 171 9.41 -3.59 3.60
CA ALA A 171 8.59 -3.79 2.40
C ALA A 171 9.34 -3.35 1.14
N ALA A 172 10.00 -2.19 1.17
CA ALA A 172 10.79 -1.68 0.05
C ALA A 172 11.98 -2.59 -0.27
N LEU A 173 12.75 -2.98 0.76
CA LEU A 173 13.95 -3.82 0.61
C LEU A 173 13.61 -5.21 0.06
N LEU A 174 12.53 -5.82 0.53
CA LEU A 174 12.08 -7.15 0.08
C LEU A 174 11.39 -7.08 -1.29
N SER A 175 10.46 -6.13 -1.50
CA SER A 175 9.74 -5.97 -2.77
C SER A 175 10.68 -5.68 -3.94
N ASN A 176 11.73 -4.88 -3.71
CA ASN A 176 12.72 -4.57 -4.73
C ASN A 176 13.83 -5.63 -4.83
N LYS A 177 13.78 -6.69 -4.01
CA LYS A 177 14.82 -7.72 -3.90
C LYS A 177 16.21 -7.16 -3.61
N THR A 178 16.29 -6.01 -2.93
CA THR A 178 17.54 -5.45 -2.40
C THR A 178 18.13 -6.38 -1.35
N ILE A 179 17.26 -7.02 -0.57
CA ILE A 179 17.62 -8.11 0.33
C ILE A 179 16.95 -9.39 -0.17
N ILE A 180 17.73 -10.45 -0.26
CA ILE A 180 17.26 -11.81 -0.52
C ILE A 180 17.54 -12.61 0.75
N TYR A 181 16.47 -13.02 1.44
CA TYR A 181 16.56 -13.84 2.65
C TYR A 181 16.23 -15.29 2.30
N SER A 182 17.03 -16.24 2.77
CA SER A 182 16.86 -17.66 2.45
C SER A 182 15.82 -18.37 3.32
N GLY A 183 15.39 -17.76 4.43
CA GLY A 183 14.35 -18.28 5.31
C GLY A 183 12.97 -17.65 5.04
N ASP A 184 12.05 -17.82 5.99
CA ASP A 184 10.75 -17.15 5.94
C ASP A 184 10.91 -15.64 6.20
N TYR A 185 10.68 -14.84 5.17
CA TYR A 185 10.79 -13.38 5.27
C TYR A 185 9.70 -12.77 6.16
N LEU A 186 8.57 -13.44 6.39
CA LEU A 186 7.54 -12.99 7.32
C LEU A 186 7.94 -13.22 8.77
N GLU A 187 8.69 -14.29 9.05
CA GLU A 187 9.31 -14.51 10.37
C GLU A 187 10.40 -13.45 10.63
N LEU A 188 11.25 -13.16 9.63
CA LEU A 188 12.22 -12.07 9.70
C LEU A 188 11.52 -10.73 9.97
N ALA A 189 10.46 -10.43 9.23
CA ALA A 189 9.68 -9.21 9.39
C ALA A 189 9.08 -9.10 10.80
N GLU A 190 8.47 -10.17 11.29
CA GLU A 190 7.91 -10.23 12.64
C GLU A 190 8.96 -9.92 13.70
N ASN A 191 10.14 -10.57 13.62
CA ASN A 191 11.23 -10.38 14.57
C ASN A 191 11.74 -8.93 14.58
N ILE A 192 11.88 -8.31 13.41
CA ILE A 192 12.31 -6.91 13.32
C ILE A 192 11.24 -5.96 13.86
N ILE A 193 9.97 -6.18 13.52
CA ILE A 193 8.85 -5.37 14.04
C ILE A 193 8.82 -5.48 15.58
N ARG A 194 8.89 -6.69 16.14
CA ARG A 194 8.93 -6.91 17.60
C ARG A 194 10.10 -6.18 18.25
N LYS A 195 11.29 -6.25 17.65
CA LYS A 195 12.48 -5.56 18.15
C LYS A 195 12.27 -4.04 18.17
N ASN A 196 11.72 -3.47 17.09
CA ASN A 196 11.41 -2.03 17.03
C ASN A 196 10.35 -1.62 18.05
N LEU A 197 9.26 -2.39 18.19
CA LEU A 197 8.22 -2.13 19.20
C LEU A 197 8.81 -2.15 20.61
N ASN A 198 9.63 -3.15 20.95
CA ASN A 198 10.26 -3.23 22.27
C ASN A 198 11.21 -2.04 22.52
N CYS A 199 12.01 -1.63 21.54
CA CYS A 199 12.86 -0.44 21.69
C CYS A 199 12.04 0.83 21.94
N ILE A 200 10.88 0.96 21.29
CA ILE A 200 9.96 2.07 21.54
C ILE A 200 9.41 1.97 22.96
N THR A 201 8.91 0.80 23.39
CA THR A 201 8.37 0.62 24.74
C THR A 201 9.39 0.86 25.85
N ASP A 202 10.65 0.50 25.64
CA ASP A 202 11.72 0.70 26.63
C ASP A 202 12.14 2.18 26.73
N SER A 203 11.92 2.96 25.67
CA SER A 203 12.22 4.40 25.63
C SER A 203 11.11 5.29 26.20
N LEU A 204 9.97 4.69 26.56
CA LEU A 204 8.77 5.38 27.01
C LEU A 204 8.65 5.45 28.52
#